data_AF-A0A764QFJ2-F1
#
_entry.id   AF-A0A764QFJ2-F1
#
_cell.length_a   1.000
_cell.length_b   1.000
_cell.length_c   1.000
_cell.angle_alpha   90.00
_cell.angle_beta   90.00
_cell.angle_gamma   90.00
#
_symmetry.space_group_name_H-M   'P 1'
#
loop_
_entity.id
_entity.type
_entity.pdbx_description
1 polymer ?
#
loop_
_entity_poly.entity_id
_entity_poly.type
_entity_poly.pdbx_seq_one_letter_code
_entity_poly.pdbx_strand_id
1 'polypeptide(L)'
;MSEIDYQALRERYSPKPVPECSVCGEEMSIQRISGAHVVYACSGEGDDGYFKIGRTFADEHYEESRVTVVDDSDPDVIALLDELEAAKSKLKEQREYYEGVIADGSKRIAELEAREIKPAKGEVLVVVSGFTGCGKSAIAGEIEIAMKAIGVPVLWTNGDAEKRMTGADWLTAIEMYKPNVRIVEVNVPRVAGIRTKGE
;
A
#
# COMPACT_ATOMS: atom_id res chain seq x y z
N MET A 1 -22.14 5.61 -9.05
CA MET A 1 -21.25 6.15 -10.10
C MET A 1 -21.14 5.06 -11.16
N SER A 2 -21.58 5.35 -12.39
CA SER A 2 -21.38 4.41 -13.50
C SER A 2 -19.89 4.16 -13.67
N GLU A 3 -19.51 2.89 -13.76
CA GLU A 3 -18.15 2.49 -14.08
C GLU A 3 -17.82 3.06 -15.46
N ILE A 4 -16.89 4.02 -15.50
CA ILE A 4 -16.45 4.60 -16.76
C ILE A 4 -15.61 3.54 -17.46
N ASP A 5 -16.06 3.11 -18.63
CA ASP A 5 -15.28 2.22 -19.49
C ASP A 5 -14.18 3.03 -20.19
N TYR A 6 -12.97 2.94 -19.64
CA TYR A 6 -11.79 3.63 -20.17
C TYR A 6 -11.39 3.10 -21.55
N GLN A 7 -11.70 1.84 -21.87
CA GLN A 7 -11.41 1.26 -23.18
C GLN A 7 -12.34 1.83 -24.24
N ALA A 8 -13.64 1.90 -23.94
CA ALA A 8 -14.62 2.55 -24.81
C ALA A 8 -14.30 4.05 -25.01
N LEU A 9 -13.76 4.72 -23.97
CA LEU A 9 -13.30 6.10 -24.10
C LEU A 9 -12.09 6.20 -25.05
N ARG A 10 -11.11 5.30 -24.89
CA ARG A 10 -9.91 5.27 -25.74
C ARG A 10 -10.26 5.03 -27.20
N GLU A 11 -11.17 4.10 -27.48
CA GLU A 11 -11.66 3.82 -28.84
C GLU A 11 -12.40 5.00 -29.45
N ARG A 12 -13.22 5.71 -28.66
CA ARG A 12 -14.01 6.85 -29.13
C ARG A 12 -13.15 8.05 -29.56
N TYR A 13 -12.09 8.33 -28.81
CA TYR A 13 -11.20 9.48 -29.05
C TYR A 13 -9.94 9.11 -29.85
N SER A 14 -9.81 7.84 -30.25
CA SER A 14 -8.74 7.39 -31.14
C SER A 14 -8.99 7.88 -32.57
N PRO A 15 -7.92 8.20 -33.33
CA PRO A 15 -8.01 8.50 -34.76
C PRO A 15 -8.86 7.49 -35.51
N LYS A 16 -9.89 7.97 -36.22
CA LYS A 16 -10.74 7.12 -37.07
C LYS A 16 -9.94 6.66 -38.30
N PRO A 17 -10.01 5.37 -38.67
CA PRO A 17 -9.33 4.88 -39.87
C PRO A 17 -9.93 5.54 -41.13
N VAL A 18 -9.10 5.64 -42.17
CA VAL A 18 -9.54 6.14 -43.47
C VAL A 18 -10.61 5.18 -44.05
N PRO A 19 -11.77 5.68 -44.49
CA PRO A 19 -12.81 4.83 -45.07
C PRO A 19 -12.37 4.29 -46.43
N GLU A 20 -12.86 3.10 -46.77
CA GLU A 20 -12.72 2.48 -48.09
C GLU A 20 -13.82 2.97 -49.04
N CYS A 21 -13.48 3.04 -50.32
CA CYS A 21 -14.41 3.46 -51.37
C CYS A 21 -15.53 2.43 -51.55
N SER A 22 -16.79 2.86 -51.50
CA SER A 22 -17.97 2.01 -51.72
C SER A 22 -18.05 1.40 -53.13
N VAL A 23 -17.35 1.98 -54.11
CA VAL A 23 -17.43 1.60 -55.53
C VAL A 23 -16.26 0.72 -55.98
N CYS A 24 -15.03 0.96 -55.50
CA CYS A 24 -13.85 0.15 -55.86
C CYS A 24 -13.13 -0.55 -54.68
N GLY A 25 -13.48 -0.25 -53.43
CA GLY A 25 -12.86 -0.84 -52.24
C GLY A 25 -11.46 -0.30 -51.90
N GLU A 26 -10.96 0.72 -52.60
CA GLU A 26 -9.66 1.33 -52.31
C GLU A 26 -9.75 2.38 -51.19
N GLU A 27 -8.66 2.60 -50.47
CA GLU A 27 -8.58 3.66 -49.46
C GLU A 27 -8.84 5.03 -50.08
N MET A 28 -9.74 5.78 -49.45
CA MET A 28 -10.15 7.09 -49.95
C MET A 28 -9.17 8.18 -49.53
N SER A 29 -9.09 9.25 -50.31
CA SER A 29 -8.26 10.40 -49.96
C SER A 29 -9.10 11.53 -49.37
N ILE A 30 -8.49 12.28 -48.45
CA ILE A 30 -9.11 13.46 -47.85
C ILE A 30 -9.22 14.55 -48.92
N GLN A 31 -10.45 14.98 -49.20
CA GLN A 31 -10.73 16.05 -50.16
C GLN A 31 -10.87 17.40 -49.49
N ARG A 32 -11.47 17.41 -48.29
CA ARG A 32 -11.73 18.64 -47.54
C ARG A 32 -11.84 18.36 -46.05
N ILE A 33 -11.25 19.24 -45.24
CA ILE A 33 -11.43 19.27 -43.79
C ILE A 33 -12.14 20.58 -43.43
N SER A 34 -13.24 20.48 -42.67
CA SER A 34 -14.01 21.62 -42.17
C SER A 34 -14.37 21.39 -40.70
N GLY A 35 -13.47 21.82 -39.80
CA GLY A 35 -13.57 21.53 -38.37
C GLY A 35 -13.52 20.02 -38.14
N ALA A 36 -14.51 19.48 -37.43
CA ALA A 36 -14.65 18.04 -37.19
C ALA A 36 -15.15 17.26 -38.43
N HIS A 37 -15.60 17.91 -39.51
CA HIS A 37 -16.10 17.20 -40.68
C HIS A 37 -14.97 16.96 -41.70
N VAL A 38 -14.63 15.71 -41.93
CA VAL A 38 -13.65 15.27 -42.93
C VAL A 38 -14.40 14.63 -44.10
N VAL A 39 -14.20 15.17 -45.30
CA VAL A 39 -14.78 14.63 -46.54
C VAL A 39 -13.76 13.74 -47.21
N TYR A 40 -14.10 12.48 -47.38
CA TYR A 40 -13.33 11.50 -48.13
C TYR A 40 -14.00 11.25 -49.49
N ALA A 41 -13.21 11.11 -50.55
CA ALA A 41 -13.67 10.67 -51.87
C ALA A 41 -12.55 9.87 -52.55
N CYS A 42 -12.91 9.02 -53.51
CA CYS A 42 -11.92 8.34 -54.32
C CYS A 42 -11.49 9.27 -55.45
N SER A 43 -10.25 9.79 -55.38
CA SER A 43 -9.70 10.69 -56.40
C SER A 43 -9.45 9.99 -57.74
N GLY A 44 -9.42 8.65 -57.77
CA GLY A 44 -9.13 7.89 -58.97
C GLY A 44 -7.70 8.04 -59.48
N GLU A 45 -6.81 8.63 -58.68
CA GLU A 45 -5.39 8.76 -58.93
C GLU A 45 -4.72 7.39 -58.76
N GLY A 46 -3.94 6.99 -59.76
CA GLY A 46 -3.09 5.81 -59.72
C GLY A 46 -1.74 6.12 -59.07
N ASP A 47 -0.98 5.06 -58.78
CA ASP A 47 0.35 5.16 -58.16
C ASP A 47 1.39 5.89 -59.04
N ASP A 48 1.06 6.09 -60.32
CA ASP A 48 1.87 6.81 -61.31
C ASP A 48 1.60 8.32 -61.36
N GLY A 49 0.70 8.83 -60.50
CA GLY A 49 0.29 10.23 -60.49
C GLY A 49 -0.63 10.61 -61.66
N TYR A 50 -1.11 9.62 -62.42
CA TYR A 50 -2.14 9.80 -63.45
C TYR A 50 -3.46 9.20 -62.99
N PHE A 51 -4.56 9.65 -63.59
CA PHE A 51 -5.87 9.04 -63.34
C PHE A 51 -5.93 7.62 -63.89
N LYS A 52 -6.56 6.69 -63.16
CA LYS A 52 -6.79 5.33 -63.64
C LYS A 52 -7.60 5.36 -64.94
N ILE A 53 -7.46 4.30 -65.74
CA ILE A 53 -8.07 4.24 -67.08
C ILE A 53 -9.59 4.44 -66.98
N GLY A 54 -10.11 5.46 -67.67
CA GLY A 54 -11.53 5.81 -67.69
C GLY A 54 -11.99 6.78 -66.59
N ARG A 55 -11.08 7.32 -65.79
CA ARG A 55 -11.37 8.27 -64.69
C ARG A 55 -11.11 9.72 -65.09
N THR A 56 -11.80 10.65 -64.45
CA THR A 56 -11.52 12.08 -64.56
C THR A 56 -11.64 12.75 -63.18
N PHE A 57 -11.27 14.02 -63.06
CA PHE A 57 -11.21 14.76 -61.79
C PHE A 57 -12.54 14.83 -61.01
N ALA A 58 -13.67 14.71 -61.70
CA ALA A 58 -15.01 14.69 -61.11
C ALA A 58 -15.91 13.74 -61.90
N ASP A 59 -15.48 12.48 -61.97
CA ASP A 59 -16.29 11.43 -62.57
C ASP A 59 -17.44 10.98 -61.64
N GLU A 60 -18.37 10.21 -62.20
CA GLU A 60 -19.52 9.69 -61.45
C GLU A 60 -19.10 8.91 -60.19
N HIS A 61 -17.95 8.25 -60.26
CA HIS A 61 -17.40 7.56 -59.10
C HIS A 61 -16.89 8.50 -58.01
N TYR A 62 -16.24 9.61 -58.34
CA TYR A 62 -15.87 10.61 -57.34
C TYR A 62 -17.12 11.09 -56.58
N GLU A 63 -18.22 11.35 -57.29
CA GLU A 63 -19.48 11.80 -56.69
C GLU A 63 -20.14 10.71 -55.83
N GLU A 64 -20.23 9.47 -56.33
CA GLU A 64 -20.86 8.35 -55.64
C GLU A 64 -20.03 7.83 -54.45
N SER A 65 -18.71 7.98 -54.51
CA SER A 65 -17.82 7.53 -53.44
C SER A 65 -17.80 8.50 -52.25
N ARG A 66 -18.18 9.77 -52.43
CA ARG A 66 -18.00 10.82 -51.44
C ARG A 66 -18.72 10.54 -50.12
N VAL A 67 -17.95 10.45 -49.03
CA VAL A 67 -18.47 10.28 -47.66
C VAL A 67 -17.96 11.39 -46.75
N THR A 68 -18.79 11.83 -45.80
CA THR A 68 -18.37 12.79 -44.77
C THR A 68 -18.34 12.07 -43.43
N VAL A 69 -17.17 12.02 -42.82
CA VAL A 69 -16.94 11.43 -41.49
C VAL A 69 -16.74 12.56 -40.50
N VAL A 70 -17.36 12.46 -39.33
CA VAL A 70 -17.07 13.36 -38.20
C VAL A 70 -15.85 12.79 -37.48
N ASP A 71 -14.79 13.57 -37.33
CA ASP A 71 -13.62 13.24 -36.53
C ASP A 71 -13.78 13.83 -35.12
N ASP A 72 -14.04 12.94 -34.16
CA ASP A 72 -14.16 13.28 -32.73
C ASP A 72 -12.88 12.93 -31.95
N SER A 73 -11.80 12.64 -32.66
CA SER A 73 -10.53 12.22 -32.05
C SER A 73 -9.92 13.36 -31.26
N ASP A 74 -9.44 13.06 -30.05
CA ASP A 74 -8.82 14.05 -29.17
C ASP A 74 -7.53 13.46 -28.57
N PRO A 75 -6.35 13.91 -29.01
CA PRO A 75 -5.09 13.39 -28.52
C PRO A 75 -4.84 13.73 -27.03
N ASP A 76 -5.41 14.83 -26.53
CA ASP A 76 -5.23 15.24 -25.13
C ASP A 76 -5.99 14.27 -24.20
N VAL A 77 -7.16 13.79 -24.63
CA VAL A 77 -7.92 12.77 -23.88
C VAL A 77 -7.15 11.46 -23.80
N ILE A 78 -6.51 11.03 -24.90
CA ILE A 78 -5.69 9.81 -24.91
C ILE A 78 -4.47 9.98 -23.99
N ALA A 79 -3.79 11.12 -24.04
CA ALA A 79 -2.66 11.42 -23.15
C ALA A 79 -3.07 11.36 -21.66
N LEU A 80 -4.23 11.92 -21.31
CA LEU A 80 -4.77 11.85 -19.95
C LEU A 80 -5.12 10.41 -19.51
N LEU A 81 -5.59 9.56 -20.42
CA LEU A 81 -5.84 8.15 -20.13
C LEU A 81 -4.54 7.39 -19.82
N ASP A 82 -3.50 7.62 -20.63
CA ASP A 82 -2.19 7.01 -20.43
C ASP A 82 -1.55 7.49 -19.10
N GLU A 83 -1.66 8.78 -18.76
CA GLU A 83 -1.23 9.32 -17.47
C GLU A 83 -1.99 8.71 -16.30
N LEU A 84 -3.31 8.51 -16.44
CA LEU A 84 -4.15 7.90 -15.41
C LEU A 84 -3.74 6.44 -15.16
N GLU A 85 -3.45 5.67 -16.21
CA GLU A 85 -2.97 4.30 -16.09
C GLU A 85 -1.61 4.24 -15.40
N ALA A 86 -0.68 5.12 -15.79
CA ALA A 86 0.62 5.23 -15.14
C ALA A 86 0.52 5.62 -13.65
N ALA A 87 -0.39 6.55 -13.31
CA ALA A 87 -0.63 6.96 -11.92
C ALA A 87 -1.24 5.81 -11.10
N LYS A 88 -2.19 5.06 -11.65
CA LYS A 88 -2.77 3.87 -11.01
C LYS A 88 -1.71 2.79 -10.75
N SER A 89 -0.81 2.56 -11.71
CA SER A 89 0.31 1.62 -11.54
C SER A 89 1.21 2.02 -10.37
N LYS A 90 1.64 3.30 -10.31
CA LYS A 90 2.45 3.83 -9.20
C LYS A 90 1.76 3.69 -7.84
N LEU A 91 0.45 3.96 -7.78
CA LEU A 91 -0.32 3.79 -6.54
C LEU A 91 -0.37 2.33 -6.08
N LYS A 92 -0.45 1.39 -7.02
CA LYS A 92 -0.41 -0.05 -6.70
C LYS A 92 0.95 -0.46 -6.14
N GLU A 93 2.04 -0.04 -6.78
CA GLU A 93 3.40 -0.31 -6.29
C GLU A 93 3.64 0.28 -4.89
N GLN A 94 3.20 1.52 -4.66
CA GLN A 94 3.29 2.15 -3.33
C GLN A 94 2.49 1.36 -2.29
N ARG A 95 1.29 0.89 -2.63
CA ARG A 95 0.47 0.08 -1.73
C ARG A 95 1.19 -1.20 -1.33
N GLU A 96 1.73 -1.94 -2.29
CA GLU A 96 2.48 -3.18 -2.04
C GLU A 96 3.71 -2.93 -1.14
N TYR A 97 4.43 -1.82 -1.36
CA TYR A 97 5.53 -1.42 -0.50
C TYR A 97 5.10 -1.16 0.95
N TYR A 98 4.07 -0.33 1.15
CA TYR A 98 3.59 0.01 2.49
C TYR A 98 3.02 -1.21 3.22
N GLU A 99 2.33 -2.11 2.50
CA GLU A 99 1.82 -3.35 3.06
C GLU A 99 2.95 -4.25 3.58
N GLY A 100 4.06 -4.35 2.84
CA GLY A 100 5.26 -5.06 3.30
C GLY A 100 5.89 -4.43 4.56
N VAL A 101 6.04 -3.11 4.59
CA VAL A 101 6.58 -2.39 5.76
C VAL A 101 5.69 -2.57 7.00
N ILE A 102 4.37 -2.50 6.82
CA ILE A 102 3.41 -2.69 7.91
C ILE A 102 3.45 -4.13 8.42
N ALA A 103 3.57 -5.13 7.53
CA ALA A 103 3.66 -6.52 7.92
C ALA A 103 4.93 -6.81 8.75
N ASP A 104 6.09 -6.31 8.31
CA ASP A 104 7.34 -6.46 9.06
C ASP A 104 7.31 -5.74 10.41
N GLY A 105 6.81 -4.50 10.42
CA GLY A 105 6.61 -3.73 11.65
C GLY A 105 5.68 -4.45 12.64
N SER A 106 4.58 -5.01 12.16
CA SER A 106 3.62 -5.75 12.98
C SER A 106 4.24 -7.01 13.57
N LYS A 107 5.05 -7.74 12.81
CA LYS A 107 5.79 -8.90 13.31
C LYS A 107 6.75 -8.52 14.43
N ARG A 108 7.52 -7.44 14.25
CA ARG A 108 8.45 -6.96 15.27
C ARG A 108 7.73 -6.49 16.54
N ILE A 109 6.57 -5.85 16.41
CA ILE A 109 5.73 -5.49 17.56
C ILE A 109 5.25 -6.75 18.28
N ALA A 110 4.74 -7.75 17.57
CA ALA A 110 4.29 -9.00 18.17
C ALA A 110 5.44 -9.74 18.91
N GLU A 111 6.65 -9.74 18.33
CA GLU A 111 7.84 -10.30 18.99
C GLU A 111 8.22 -9.53 20.26
N LEU A 112 8.10 -8.19 20.25
CA LEU A 112 8.36 -7.36 21.43
C LEU A 112 7.28 -7.56 22.51
N GLU A 113 6.00 -7.59 22.12
CA GLU A 113 4.89 -7.85 23.05
C GLU A 113 4.93 -9.25 23.65
N ALA A 114 5.41 -10.26 22.90
CA ALA A 114 5.60 -11.62 23.42
C ALA A 114 6.77 -11.72 24.42
N ARG A 115 7.78 -10.87 24.27
CA ARG A 115 8.89 -10.75 25.24
C ARG A 115 8.50 -9.93 26.47
N GLU A 116 7.50 -9.07 26.35
CA GLU A 116 6.97 -8.29 27.45
C GLU A 116 6.08 -9.17 28.34
N ILE A 117 6.54 -9.43 29.56
CA ILE A 117 5.75 -10.18 30.55
C ILE A 117 4.66 -9.24 31.06
N LYS A 118 3.40 -9.54 30.76
CA LYS A 118 2.23 -8.78 31.25
C LYS A 118 1.70 -9.43 32.53
N PRO A 119 1.42 -8.66 33.61
CA PRO A 119 0.83 -9.20 34.83
C PRO A 119 -0.58 -9.74 34.59
N ALA A 120 -0.94 -10.85 35.23
CA ALA A 120 -2.31 -11.34 35.25
C ALA A 120 -3.23 -10.44 36.08
N LYS A 121 -4.55 -10.62 35.94
CA LYS A 121 -5.54 -9.83 36.68
C LYS A 121 -5.41 -10.10 38.19
N GLY A 122 -5.01 -9.07 38.93
CA GLY A 122 -4.79 -9.14 40.38
C GLY A 122 -3.36 -9.52 40.78
N GLU A 123 -2.46 -9.69 39.81
CA GLU A 123 -1.03 -9.91 40.03
C GLU A 123 -0.26 -8.59 39.96
N VAL A 124 0.75 -8.44 40.83
CA VAL A 124 1.72 -7.35 40.76
C VAL A 124 3.03 -7.94 40.26
N LEU A 125 3.43 -7.57 39.04
CA LEU A 125 4.68 -8.00 38.44
C LEU A 125 5.78 -6.97 38.76
N VAL A 126 6.87 -7.43 39.37
CA VAL A 126 8.08 -6.62 39.59
C VAL A 126 9.17 -7.09 38.64
N VAL A 127 9.57 -6.24 37.69
CA VAL A 127 10.67 -6.51 36.76
C VAL A 127 11.94 -5.83 37.26
N VAL A 128 12.90 -6.62 37.73
CA VAL A 128 14.22 -6.12 38.17
C VAL A 128 15.20 -6.22 37.01
N SER A 129 15.61 -5.08 36.44
CA SER A 129 16.54 -5.00 35.31
C SER A 129 17.78 -4.15 35.64
N GLY A 130 18.87 -4.38 34.90
CA GLY A 130 20.15 -3.71 35.15
C GLY A 130 21.35 -4.51 34.62
N PHE A 131 22.55 -3.93 34.67
CA PHE A 131 23.77 -4.58 34.18
C PHE A 131 24.22 -5.76 35.05
N THR A 132 24.88 -6.75 34.46
CA THR A 132 25.45 -7.90 35.21
C THR A 132 26.38 -7.39 36.31
N GLY A 133 26.24 -7.91 37.53
CA GLY A 133 27.04 -7.47 38.68
C GLY A 133 26.55 -6.22 39.41
N CYS A 134 25.42 -5.60 39.05
CA CYS A 134 24.90 -4.42 39.77
C CYS A 134 24.05 -4.75 41.02
N GLY A 135 24.09 -5.99 41.52
CA GLY A 135 23.34 -6.40 42.72
C GLY A 135 21.86 -6.73 42.50
N LYS A 136 21.39 -6.94 41.25
CA LYS A 136 19.97 -7.24 40.94
C LYS A 136 19.41 -8.41 41.75
N SER A 137 20.13 -9.53 41.80
CA SER A 137 19.66 -10.75 42.48
C SER A 137 19.60 -10.55 43.99
N ALA A 138 20.42 -9.65 44.57
CA ALA A 138 20.33 -9.29 45.98
C ALA A 138 19.05 -8.50 46.27
N ILE A 139 18.72 -7.51 45.44
CA ILE A 139 17.46 -6.76 45.55
C ILE A 139 16.25 -7.68 45.35
N ALA A 140 16.29 -8.56 44.35
CA ALA A 140 15.21 -9.54 44.11
C ALA A 140 15.03 -10.51 45.30
N GLY A 141 16.13 -10.94 45.92
CA GLY A 141 16.11 -11.77 47.13
C GLY A 141 15.49 -11.06 48.33
N GLU A 142 15.82 -9.79 48.58
CA GLU A 142 15.21 -9.00 49.67
C GLU A 142 13.71 -8.81 49.46
N ILE A 143 13.27 -8.56 48.22
CA ILE A 143 11.84 -8.48 47.90
C ILE A 143 11.14 -9.80 48.21
N GLU A 144 11.73 -10.94 47.85
CA GLU A 144 11.17 -12.26 48.15
C GLU A 144 11.00 -12.48 49.66
N ILE A 145 12.03 -12.18 50.45
CA ILE A 145 12.01 -12.35 51.91
C ILE A 145 10.97 -11.42 52.54
N ALA A 146 10.97 -10.14 52.17
CA ALA A 146 10.04 -9.15 52.71
C ALA A 146 8.58 -9.53 52.42
N MET A 147 8.28 -9.95 51.18
CA MET A 147 6.94 -10.37 50.79
C MET A 147 6.50 -11.65 51.51
N LYS A 148 7.40 -12.63 51.68
CA LYS A 148 7.12 -13.84 52.47
C LYS A 148 6.85 -13.51 53.94
N ALA A 149 7.58 -12.55 54.51
CA ALA A 149 7.41 -12.13 55.90
C ALA A 149 6.04 -11.46 56.16
N ILE A 150 5.49 -10.74 55.19
CA ILE A 150 4.14 -10.15 55.26
C ILE A 150 3.03 -11.12 54.81
N GLY A 151 3.37 -12.37 54.46
CA GLY A 151 2.41 -13.40 54.06
C GLY A 151 1.91 -13.29 52.61
N VAL A 152 2.58 -12.51 51.75
CA VAL A 152 2.24 -12.41 50.33
C VAL A 152 2.89 -13.57 49.56
N PRO A 153 2.15 -14.31 48.72
CA PRO A 153 2.73 -15.38 47.91
C PRO A 153 3.66 -14.78 46.83
N VAL A 154 4.89 -15.29 46.75
CA VAL A 154 5.90 -14.85 45.77
C VAL A 154 6.32 -16.01 44.90
N LEU A 155 6.41 -15.76 43.59
CA LEU A 155 7.05 -16.65 42.64
C LEU A 155 8.23 -15.92 41.99
N TRP A 156 9.45 -16.44 42.15
CA TRP A 156 10.63 -15.95 41.43
C TRP A 156 11.00 -16.93 40.31
N THR A 157 10.59 -16.60 39.09
CA THR A 157 10.93 -17.38 37.90
C THR A 157 12.43 -17.25 37.58
N ASN A 158 13.10 -18.39 37.32
CA ASN A 158 14.54 -18.49 36.99
C ASN A 158 15.53 -18.09 38.12
N GLY A 159 15.06 -17.86 39.35
CA GLY A 159 15.90 -17.43 40.48
C GLY A 159 16.91 -18.49 40.95
N ASP A 160 16.58 -19.78 40.86
CA ASP A 160 17.42 -20.86 41.42
C ASP A 160 18.78 -21.03 40.71
N ALA A 161 18.85 -20.69 39.42
CA ALA A 161 20.09 -20.70 38.66
C ALA A 161 21.02 -19.54 39.08
N GLU A 162 20.48 -18.35 39.33
CA GLU A 162 21.26 -17.20 39.80
C GLU A 162 21.68 -17.35 41.27
N LYS A 163 20.79 -17.88 42.13
CA LYS A 163 21.06 -18.14 43.56
C LYS A 163 22.21 -19.12 43.77
N ARG A 164 22.33 -20.15 42.92
CA ARG A 164 23.41 -21.15 43.01
C ARG A 164 24.74 -20.67 42.44
N MET A 165 24.72 -19.73 41.49
CA MET A 165 25.92 -19.28 40.78
C MET A 165 26.73 -18.26 41.58
N THR A 166 26.07 -17.44 42.43
CA THR A 166 26.75 -16.41 43.23
C THR A 166 27.15 -16.89 44.63
N GLY A 167 26.56 -17.98 45.15
CA GLY A 167 26.82 -18.46 46.51
C GLY A 167 26.68 -17.39 47.59
N ALA A 168 25.96 -16.30 47.29
CA ALA A 168 26.11 -15.03 47.96
C ALA A 168 25.12 -14.91 49.11
N ASP A 169 25.65 -14.65 50.30
CA ASP A 169 24.94 -13.96 51.35
C ASP A 169 24.50 -12.58 50.84
N TRP A 170 23.19 -12.33 50.82
CA TRP A 170 22.58 -11.14 50.21
C TRP A 170 23.02 -9.85 50.91
N LEU A 171 23.31 -9.91 52.21
CA LEU A 171 23.84 -8.80 52.98
C LEU A 171 25.19 -8.34 52.42
N THR A 172 26.11 -9.29 52.22
CA THR A 172 27.44 -9.03 51.65
C THR A 172 27.36 -8.42 50.24
N ALA A 173 26.39 -8.85 49.42
CA ALA A 173 26.21 -8.33 48.06
C ALA A 173 25.66 -6.88 48.05
N ILE A 174 24.71 -6.55 48.93
CA ILE A 174 24.17 -5.18 49.06
C ILE A 174 25.25 -4.23 49.57
N GLU A 175 26.03 -4.65 50.55
CA GLU A 175 27.13 -3.84 51.09
C GLU A 175 28.24 -3.60 50.07
N MET A 176 28.57 -4.59 49.25
CA MET A 176 29.61 -4.48 48.23
C MET A 176 29.19 -3.58 47.06
N TYR A 177 27.96 -3.73 46.56
CA TYR A 177 27.52 -3.04 45.34
C TYR A 177 26.78 -1.72 45.59
N LYS A 178 26.32 -1.47 46.83
CA LYS A 178 25.57 -0.26 47.24
C LYS A 178 24.60 0.26 46.16
N PRO A 179 23.64 -0.58 45.72
CA PRO A 179 22.79 -0.22 44.61
C PRO A 179 21.81 0.91 45.00
N ASN A 180 21.54 1.80 44.05
CA ASN A 180 20.53 2.86 44.20
C ASN A 180 19.21 2.40 43.57
N VAL A 181 18.11 2.47 44.35
CA VAL A 181 16.78 2.09 43.87
C VAL A 181 15.89 3.33 43.82
N ARG A 182 15.32 3.60 42.64
CA ARG A 182 14.30 4.63 42.46
C ARG A 182 12.96 3.95 42.18
N ILE A 183 12.02 4.09 43.11
CA ILE A 183 10.66 3.57 42.96
C ILE A 183 9.79 4.68 42.39
N VAL A 184 9.10 4.39 41.28
CA VAL A 184 8.09 5.28 40.70
C VAL A 184 6.80 4.48 40.60
N GLU A 185 5.76 4.96 41.28
CA GLU A 185 4.42 4.40 41.14
C GLU A 185 3.76 4.98 39.88
N VAL A 186 3.35 4.10 38.97
CA VAL A 186 2.58 4.47 37.77
C VAL A 186 1.30 3.65 37.78
N ASN A 187 0.16 4.33 37.87
CA ASN A 187 -1.14 3.66 37.77
C ASN A 187 -1.48 3.44 36.30
N VAL A 188 -1.55 2.17 35.86
CA VAL A 188 -2.04 1.83 34.52
C VAL A 188 -3.57 1.77 34.58
N PRO A 189 -4.29 2.68 33.90
CA PRO A 189 -5.74 2.65 33.92
C PRO A 189 -6.23 1.34 33.32
N ARG A 190 -7.17 0.69 34.01
CA ARG A 190 -7.91 -0.43 33.42
C ARG A 190 -8.64 0.12 32.21
N VAL A 191 -8.35 -0.41 31.01
CA VAL A 191 -9.13 -0.11 29.82
C VAL A 191 -10.58 -0.46 30.16
N ALA A 192 -11.42 0.56 30.34
CA ALA A 192 -12.85 0.35 30.53
C ALA A 192 -13.36 -0.32 29.26
N GLY A 193 -13.90 -1.52 29.40
CA GLY A 193 -14.34 -2.34 28.29
C GLY A 193 -15.22 -1.55 27.32
N ILE A 194 -14.96 -1.77 26.03
CA ILE A 194 -15.92 -1.50 24.96
C ILE A 194 -17.24 -2.13 25.41
N ARG A 195 -18.21 -1.29 25.76
CA ARG A 195 -19.61 -1.71 25.95
C ARG A 195 -20.08 -2.25 24.60
N THR A 196 -20.03 -3.56 24.38
CA THR A 196 -20.87 -4.18 23.36
C THR A 196 -22.31 -4.07 23.84
N LYS A 197 -23.07 -3.16 23.24
CA LYS A 197 -24.53 -3.16 23.31
C LYS A 197 -25.05 -4.45 22.65
N GLY A 198 -26.06 -5.07 23.28
CA GLY A 198 -26.83 -6.22 22.82
C GLY A 198 -26.89 -7.26 23.93
N GLU A 199 -28.01 -7.60 24.55
CA GLU A 199 -29.45 -7.41 24.26
C GLU A 199 -30.21 -7.27 25.59
#